data_AF-A0A6C0HHP1-F1
#
_entry.id   AF-A0A6C0HHP1-F1
#
_cell.length_a   1.000
_cell.length_b   1.000
_cell.length_c   1.000
_cell.angle_alpha   90.00
_cell.angle_beta   90.00
_cell.angle_gamma   90.00
#
_symmetry.space_group_name_H-M   'P 1'
#
loop_
_entity.id
_entity.type
_entity.pdbx_description
1 polymer ?
#
loop_
_entity_poly.entity_id
_entity_poly.type
_entity_poly.pdbx_seq_one_letter_code
_entity_poly.pdbx_strand_id
1 'polypeptide(L)'
;MMMFFDYMRLNKTEGFLTSGDYPVAVDKPLLYENYNMVDKPGASRLGAAQIYVDYPIFPAHSVKINNLRYWNLPTNGECRAPDMCNNLYKTTHQKEFVPSTPPAWNNERRVNFQVSTPNLLF
;
A
#
# COMPACT_ATOMS: atom_id res chain seq x y z
N MET A 1 -9.55 -41.90 -1.63
CA MET A 1 -9.31 -40.82 -2.61
C MET A 1 -9.53 -39.49 -1.90
N MET A 2 -8.49 -39.00 -1.24
CA MET A 2 -8.49 -37.75 -0.46
C MET A 2 -7.04 -37.29 -0.46
N MET A 3 -6.73 -36.23 -1.19
CA MET A 3 -5.48 -35.47 -1.07
C MET A 3 -5.95 -34.02 -0.95
N PHE A 4 -6.06 -33.46 0.26
CA PHE A 4 -4.97 -32.76 0.94
C PHE A 4 -4.19 -31.86 -0.03
N PHE A 5 -4.81 -30.74 -0.39
CA PHE A 5 -4.14 -29.55 -0.90
C PHE A 5 -4.53 -28.34 -0.04
N ASP A 6 -4.46 -28.51 1.28
CA ASP A 6 -4.15 -27.39 2.15
C ASP A 6 -2.63 -27.37 2.31
N TYR A 7 -2.07 -26.17 2.40
CA TYR A 7 -0.66 -25.89 2.74
C TYR A 7 0.32 -25.69 1.57
N MET A 8 0.11 -24.63 0.79
CA MET A 8 1.25 -23.83 0.32
C MET A 8 1.14 -22.43 0.88
N ARG A 9 2.02 -22.14 1.83
CA ARG A 9 2.25 -20.84 2.43
C ARG A 9 2.35 -19.79 1.33
N LEU A 10 1.39 -18.86 1.31
CA LEU A 10 1.49 -17.60 0.59
C LEU A 10 2.65 -16.79 1.18
N ASN A 11 3.86 -17.03 0.70
CA ASN A 11 4.86 -15.97 0.61
C ASN A 11 4.25 -14.93 -0.33
N LYS A 12 3.48 -13.98 0.22
CA LYS A 12 2.94 -12.85 -0.52
C LYS A 12 4.10 -11.96 -0.95
N THR A 13 4.77 -12.32 -2.04
CA THR A 13 5.38 -11.35 -2.92
C THR A 13 4.25 -10.46 -3.42
N GLU A 14 4.46 -9.14 -3.47
CA GLU A 14 3.47 -8.16 -3.90
C GLU A 14 2.88 -8.59 -5.26
N GLY A 15 1.67 -9.18 -5.23
CA GLY A 15 1.05 -9.90 -6.35
C GLY A 15 0.47 -8.94 -7.37
N PHE A 16 1.32 -8.21 -8.09
CA PHE A 16 0.87 -7.20 -9.05
C PHE A 16 0.67 -7.73 -10.48
N LEU A 17 0.91 -9.02 -10.75
CA LEU A 17 0.99 -9.54 -12.13
C LEU A 17 0.13 -10.78 -12.44
N THR A 18 -0.72 -11.25 -11.53
CA THR A 18 -1.70 -12.29 -11.87
C THR A 18 -2.92 -11.61 -12.50
N SER A 19 -3.20 -11.91 -13.76
CA SER A 19 -4.48 -11.57 -14.40
C SER A 19 -5.61 -11.98 -13.46
N GLY A 20 -6.60 -11.10 -13.25
CA GLY A 20 -7.69 -11.40 -12.33
C GLY A 20 -8.44 -12.66 -12.75
N ASP A 21 -8.88 -13.45 -11.77
CA ASP A 21 -9.67 -14.66 -12.01
C ASP A 21 -11.10 -14.31 -12.43
N TYR A 22 -11.59 -14.98 -13.48
CA TYR A 22 -13.01 -14.95 -13.84
C TYR A 22 -13.83 -15.66 -12.75
N PRO A 23 -14.99 -15.13 -12.33
CA PRO A 23 -15.70 -13.96 -12.85
C PRO A 23 -15.35 -12.64 -12.15
N VAL A 24 -14.54 -12.66 -11.09
CA VAL A 24 -14.27 -11.47 -10.26
C VAL A 24 -13.63 -10.35 -11.08
N ALA A 25 -12.76 -10.69 -12.03
CA ALA A 25 -12.14 -9.73 -12.95
C ALA A 25 -13.12 -9.00 -13.88
N VAL A 26 -14.35 -9.48 -14.02
CA VAL A 26 -15.41 -8.81 -14.80
C VAL A 26 -16.01 -7.65 -14.01
N ASP A 27 -16.24 -7.86 -12.71
CA ASP A 27 -16.97 -6.93 -11.85
C ASP A 27 -16.06 -6.02 -11.03
N LYS A 28 -14.80 -6.40 -10.81
CA LYS A 28 -13.88 -5.70 -9.90
C LYS A 28 -12.56 -5.33 -10.58
N PRO A 29 -12.01 -4.13 -10.28
CA PRO A 29 -10.72 -3.68 -10.79
C PRO A 29 -9.57 -4.36 -10.03
N LEU A 30 -8.37 -4.38 -10.63
CA LEU A 30 -7.22 -5.20 -10.22
C LEU A 30 -6.87 -5.11 -8.71
N LEU A 31 -6.94 -3.91 -8.13
CA LEU A 31 -6.53 -3.65 -6.75
C LEU A 31 -7.69 -3.63 -5.72
N TYR A 32 -8.82 -4.29 -6.02
CA TYR A 32 -10.01 -4.27 -5.15
C TYR A 32 -9.79 -4.84 -3.74
N GLU A 33 -8.75 -5.66 -3.53
CA GLU A 33 -8.40 -6.20 -2.21
C GLU A 33 -7.62 -5.22 -1.34
N ASN A 34 -6.88 -4.30 -1.97
CA ASN A 34 -5.99 -3.35 -1.31
C ASN A 34 -6.61 -1.95 -1.18
N TYR A 35 -7.48 -1.58 -2.12
CA TYR A 35 -8.09 -0.27 -2.19
C TYR A 35 -9.62 -0.39 -2.24
N ASN A 36 -10.28 0.45 -1.44
CA ASN A 36 -11.73 0.54 -1.42
C ASN A 36 -12.23 1.07 -2.77
N MET A 37 -13.21 0.39 -3.37
CA MET A 37 -13.81 0.81 -4.63
C MET A 37 -14.79 1.96 -4.44
N VAL A 38 -14.94 2.81 -5.46
CA VAL A 38 -16.08 3.74 -5.56
C VAL A 38 -17.36 2.95 -5.85
N ASP A 39 -18.52 3.47 -5.42
CA ASP A 39 -19.78 2.74 -5.56
C ASP A 39 -20.26 2.62 -7.02
N LYS A 40 -19.79 3.53 -7.89
CA LYS A 40 -20.09 3.57 -9.33
C LYS A 40 -18.81 3.82 -10.13
N PRO A 41 -17.98 2.79 -10.36
CA PRO A 41 -16.74 2.94 -11.10
C PRO A 41 -17.01 3.28 -12.57
N GLY A 42 -16.15 4.10 -13.16
CA GLY A 42 -16.26 4.46 -14.57
C GLY A 42 -15.17 5.42 -15.03
N ALA A 43 -15.25 5.85 -16.29
CA ALA A 43 -14.35 6.89 -16.79
C ALA A 43 -14.60 8.22 -16.06
N SER A 44 -13.53 8.82 -15.56
CA SER A 44 -13.50 10.17 -15.04
C SER A 44 -13.61 11.20 -16.17
N ARG A 45 -13.92 12.44 -15.81
CA ARG A 45 -13.90 13.58 -16.73
C ARG A 45 -12.59 14.37 -16.62
N LEU A 46 -11.56 13.78 -16.02
CA LEU A 46 -10.29 14.45 -15.76
C LEU A 46 -9.47 14.54 -17.05
N GLY A 47 -8.90 15.72 -17.27
CA GLY A 47 -7.87 15.93 -18.29
C GLY A 47 -6.46 15.71 -17.75
N ALA A 48 -5.48 15.62 -18.65
CA ALA A 48 -4.06 15.49 -18.27
C ALA A 48 -3.58 16.61 -17.32
N ALA A 49 -4.08 17.83 -17.51
CA ALA A 49 -3.76 18.98 -16.68
C ALA A 49 -4.41 18.96 -15.27
N GLN A 50 -5.31 18.02 -14.99
CA GLN A 50 -6.00 17.93 -13.69
C GLN A 50 -5.41 16.83 -12.80
N ILE A 51 -4.72 15.84 -13.37
CA ILE A 51 -4.22 14.67 -12.63
C ILE A 51 -2.88 14.94 -11.94
N TYR A 52 -2.11 15.92 -12.41
CA TYR A 52 -0.83 16.26 -11.77
C TYR A 52 -0.98 16.68 -10.31
N VAL A 53 -2.17 17.14 -9.89
CA VAL A 53 -2.46 17.57 -8.51
C VAL A 53 -2.35 16.40 -7.52
N ASP A 54 -2.55 15.16 -7.98
CA ASP A 54 -2.40 13.97 -7.16
C ASP A 54 -0.93 13.57 -6.94
N TYR A 55 0.02 14.29 -7.57
CA TYR A 55 1.44 14.05 -7.36
C TYR A 55 1.83 14.46 -5.94
N PRO A 56 2.33 13.54 -5.11
CA PRO A 56 2.58 13.85 -3.72
C PRO A 56 3.81 14.75 -3.57
N ILE A 57 3.62 15.93 -2.97
CA ILE A 57 4.70 16.88 -2.69
C ILE A 57 5.14 16.69 -1.23
N PHE A 58 6.42 16.36 -1.05
CA PHE A 58 7.02 16.21 0.27
C PHE A 58 7.99 17.36 0.56
N PRO A 59 8.10 17.81 1.83
CA PRO A 59 9.10 18.80 2.21
C PRO A 59 10.52 18.33 1.87
N ALA A 60 11.40 19.25 1.48
CA ALA A 60 12.82 18.97 1.35
C ALA A 60 13.35 18.34 2.66
N HIS A 61 14.16 17.29 2.54
CA HIS A 61 14.72 16.50 3.65
C HIS A 61 13.72 15.63 4.44
N SER A 62 12.49 15.43 3.95
CA SER A 62 11.52 14.52 4.58
C SER A 62 11.85 13.04 4.30
N VAL A 63 11.97 12.24 5.37
CA VAL A 63 12.05 10.77 5.28
C VAL A 63 10.68 10.08 5.28
N LYS A 64 9.58 10.84 5.28
CA LYS A 64 8.21 10.29 5.38
C LYS A 64 7.91 9.30 4.25
N ILE A 65 8.44 9.52 3.05
CA ILE A 65 8.26 8.62 1.91
C ILE A 65 8.77 7.20 2.19
N ASN A 66 9.81 7.04 3.02
CA ASN A 66 10.37 5.73 3.35
C ASN A 66 9.42 4.89 4.22
N ASN A 67 8.44 5.53 4.88
CA ASN A 67 7.47 4.88 5.75
C ASN A 67 6.11 4.69 5.08
N LEU A 68 5.94 5.13 3.82
CA LEU A 68 4.73 4.92 3.03
C LEU A 68 4.88 3.65 2.22
N ARG A 69 4.12 2.60 2.58
CA ARG A 69 4.08 1.35 1.80
C ARG A 69 3.14 1.43 0.61
N TYR A 70 2.03 2.14 0.77
CA TYR A 70 1.01 2.35 -0.26
C TYR A 70 0.66 3.83 -0.33
N TRP A 71 0.17 4.26 -1.49
CA TRP A 71 -0.34 5.61 -1.72
C TRP A 71 -1.81 5.70 -1.30
N ASN A 72 -2.35 6.91 -1.14
CA ASN A 72 -3.76 7.07 -0.77
C ASN A 72 -4.72 6.62 -1.88
N LEU A 73 -4.26 6.71 -3.12
CA LEU A 73 -4.88 6.17 -4.33
C LEU A 73 -3.84 5.29 -5.02
N PRO A 74 -4.26 4.32 -5.84
CA PRO A 74 -3.30 3.45 -6.54
C PRO A 74 -2.47 4.17 -7.62
N THR A 75 -2.67 5.47 -7.79
CA THR A 75 -1.87 6.35 -8.64
C THR A 75 -1.23 7.46 -7.80
N ASN A 76 -0.03 7.86 -8.20
CA ASN A 76 0.77 8.97 -7.69
C ASN A 76 0.68 10.22 -8.59
N GLY A 77 -0.42 10.42 -9.32
CA GLY A 77 -0.58 11.53 -10.26
C GLY A 77 0.08 11.33 -11.63
N GLU A 78 0.60 10.14 -11.91
CA GLU A 78 1.19 9.78 -13.22
C GLU A 78 0.28 8.86 -14.05
N CYS A 79 -0.97 8.68 -13.64
CA CYS A 79 -1.92 7.81 -14.33
C CYS A 79 -2.19 8.25 -15.78
N ARG A 80 -2.23 7.26 -16.69
CA ARG A 80 -2.55 7.41 -18.12
C ARG A 80 -3.42 6.24 -18.56
N ALA A 81 -4.50 6.43 -19.32
CA ALA A 81 -5.08 7.69 -19.80
C ALA A 81 -5.82 8.49 -18.69
N PRO A 82 -5.99 9.81 -18.85
CA PRO A 82 -6.54 10.68 -17.81
C PRO A 82 -7.94 10.32 -17.29
N ASP A 83 -8.77 9.87 -18.20
CA ASP A 83 -10.13 9.44 -17.95
C ASP A 83 -10.20 8.15 -17.12
N MET A 84 -9.11 7.42 -16.92
CA MET A 84 -9.08 6.23 -16.06
C MET A 84 -8.63 6.54 -14.62
N CYS A 85 -8.29 7.79 -14.30
CA CYS A 85 -7.76 8.18 -13.00
C CYS A 85 -8.88 8.61 -12.03
N ASN A 86 -8.67 8.36 -10.73
CA ASN A 86 -9.50 8.84 -9.60
C ASN A 86 -10.97 8.45 -9.56
N ASN A 87 -11.42 7.50 -10.39
CA ASN A 87 -12.83 7.12 -10.47
C ASN A 87 -13.09 5.61 -10.37
N LEU A 88 -12.08 4.86 -9.93
CA LEU A 88 -12.18 3.42 -9.64
C LEU A 88 -12.06 3.13 -8.12
N TYR A 89 -11.31 3.96 -7.40
CA TYR A 89 -10.98 3.74 -5.99
C TYR A 89 -11.24 4.99 -5.15
N LYS A 90 -11.67 4.79 -3.91
CA LYS A 90 -11.82 5.83 -2.90
C LYS A 90 -10.45 6.19 -2.33
N THR A 91 -10.20 7.48 -2.13
CA THR A 91 -9.03 7.95 -1.39
C THR A 91 -9.05 7.35 0.00
N THR A 92 -8.03 6.58 0.33
CA THR A 92 -7.90 5.91 1.62
C THR A 92 -6.70 6.49 2.36
N HIS A 93 -6.91 6.96 3.58
CA HIS A 93 -5.80 7.41 4.41
C HIS A 93 -4.94 6.21 4.81
N GLN A 94 -3.69 6.21 4.36
CA GLN A 94 -2.76 5.14 4.69
C GLN A 94 -2.33 5.26 6.15
N LYS A 95 -2.23 4.12 6.83
CA LYS A 95 -1.68 4.07 8.19
C LYS A 95 -0.19 4.35 8.09
N GLU A 96 0.23 5.57 8.42
CA GLU A 96 1.63 5.90 8.56
C GLU A 96 2.21 5.05 9.70
N PHE A 97 3.31 4.34 9.42
CA PHE A 97 4.06 3.69 10.49
C PHE A 97 4.67 4.80 11.36
N VAL A 98 4.23 4.87 12.61
CA VAL A 98 4.90 5.71 13.59
C VAL A 98 6.31 5.14 13.76
N PRO A 99 7.37 5.91 13.43
CA PRO A 99 8.73 5.43 13.62
C PRO A 99 8.89 5.07 15.10
N SER A 100 9.49 3.90 15.36
CA SER A 100 9.82 3.52 16.74
C SER A 100 10.68 4.62 17.36
N THR A 101 10.38 4.99 18.61
CA THR A 101 11.24 5.91 19.34
C THR A 101 12.66 5.33 19.37
N PRO A 102 13.67 6.11 18.96
CA PRO A 102 15.04 5.63 19.03
C PRO A 102 15.39 5.32 20.49
N PRO A 103 16.21 4.28 20.75
CA PRO A 103 16.61 3.94 22.10
C PRO A 103 17.39 5.10 22.73
N ALA A 104 17.05 5.45 23.98
CA ALA A 104 17.76 6.48 24.73
C ALA A 104 19.24 6.10 24.88
N TRP A 105 20.14 7.08 24.81
CA TRP A 105 21.59 6.86 25.00
C TRP A 105 21.90 6.55 26.46
N ASN A 106 21.76 5.28 26.84
CA ASN A 106 21.96 4.76 28.19
C ASN A 106 22.83 3.50 28.16
N ASN A 107 23.23 3.00 29.35
CA ASN A 107 24.08 1.81 29.50
C ASN A 107 23.31 0.49 29.35
N GLU A 108 22.11 0.50 28.76
CA GLU A 108 21.34 -0.72 28.55
C GLU A 108 21.93 -1.54 27.40
N ARG A 109 21.88 -2.87 27.53
CA ARG A 109 22.34 -3.76 26.48
C ARG A 109 21.43 -3.59 25.26
N ARG A 110 22.05 -3.44 24.09
CA ARG A 110 21.37 -3.26 22.81
C ARG A 110 21.61 -4.46 21.93
N VAL A 111 20.57 -4.89 21.23
CA VAL A 111 20.69 -5.81 20.09
C VAL A 111 20.18 -5.05 18.89
N ASN A 112 21.07 -4.75 17.94
CA ASN A 112 20.79 -3.83 16.82
C ASN A 112 20.31 -2.44 17.30
N PHE A 113 19.24 -1.88 16.70
CA PHE A 113 18.66 -0.57 17.06
C PHE A 113 17.63 -0.64 18.20
N GLN A 114 17.52 -1.78 18.91
CA GLN A 114 16.53 -1.98 19.97
C GLN A 114 17.22 -2.24 21.32
N VAL A 115 16.56 -1.81 22.40
CA VAL A 115 16.98 -2.17 23.77
C VAL A 115 16.52 -3.59 24.05
N SER A 116 17.42 -4.46 24.51
CA SER A 116 17.00 -5.78 24.99
C SER A 116 16.34 -5.62 26.35
N THR A 117 15.02 -5.76 26.45
CA THR A 117 14.35 -5.90 27.75
C THR A 117 14.86 -7.17 28.45
N PRO A 118 15.24 -7.13 29.74
CA PRO A 118 15.90 -8.25 30.40
C PRO A 118 15.10 -9.57 30.49
N ASN A 119 13.81 -9.60 30.17
CA ASN A 119 12.93 -10.75 30.43
C ASN A 119 12.01 -11.16 29.26
N LEU A 120 12.28 -10.75 28.02
CA LEU A 120 11.49 -11.18 26.85
C LEU A 120 12.39 -11.67 25.71
N LEU A 121 13.28 -12.60 26.04
CA LEU A 121 13.79 -13.54 25.06
C LEU A 121 13.00 -14.84 25.29
N PHE A 122 12.28 -15.25 24.25
CA PHE A 122 11.30 -16.35 24.13
C PHE A 122 9.84 -15.97 24.41
#